data_AF-A0A967GPY3-F1
#
_entry.id   AF-A0A967GPY3-F1
#
_cell.length_a   1.000
_cell.length_b   1.000
_cell.length_c   1.000
_cell.angle_alpha   90.00
_cell.angle_beta   90.00
_cell.angle_gamma   90.00
#
_symmetry.space_group_name_H-M   'P 1'
#
loop_
_entity.id
_entity.type
_entity.pdbx_description
1 polymer ?
#
loop_
_entity_poly.entity_id
_entity_poly.type
_entity_poly.pdbx_seq_one_letter_code
_entity_poly.pdbx_strand_id
1 'polypeptide(L)'
;TLTLDGLGEEFDAQNEYTRVSFDFRGQDADLMLNGRTRPRYYNALYNRGGILVRDSLRAENRPSTGSGLKNDDSFGQFTFRNYFGARSVWTRQTVLTAEGFLVVRDCYEPCPDVDAYVAAPCWMLKAEGEVHRDGRNWFDAPARDHSWWQNRKKRVLLYLHPGQGLMMGQLAHRVSADIQSGASHTTFARATIKAGRPQVWLSVLRPFDDGQDAAEIAATMETRVDETGRAHARIGPIEVTIDPAGSWTVTR
;
A
#
# COMPACT_ATOMS: atom_id res chain seq x y z
N THR A 1 34.66 -23.74 -2.53
CA THR A 1 33.77 -22.97 -1.65
C THR A 1 34.56 -21.79 -1.13
N LEU A 2 34.01 -20.58 -1.20
CA LEU A 2 34.63 -19.37 -0.62
C LEU A 2 34.16 -19.31 0.83
N THR A 3 35.11 -19.39 1.75
CA THR A 3 34.94 -19.23 3.19
C THR A 3 35.73 -17.97 3.56
N LEU A 4 35.10 -17.04 4.27
CA LEU A 4 35.73 -15.81 4.75
C LEU A 4 35.85 -15.96 6.26
N ASP A 5 37.08 -16.11 6.75
CA ASP A 5 37.39 -16.25 8.17
C ASP A 5 38.09 -14.98 8.66
N GLY A 6 37.86 -14.62 9.93
CA GLY A 6 38.54 -13.49 10.57
C GLY A 6 38.02 -12.11 10.18
N LEU A 7 36.79 -12.00 9.65
CA LEU A 7 36.07 -10.74 9.55
C LEU A 7 35.69 -10.28 10.96
N GLY A 8 36.61 -9.63 11.66
CA GLY A 8 36.36 -8.97 12.94
C GLY A 8 35.48 -7.72 12.77
N GLU A 9 34.35 -7.87 12.09
CA GLU A 9 33.37 -6.81 11.87
C GLU A 9 32.21 -6.98 12.84
N GLU A 10 31.97 -5.95 13.66
CA GLU A 10 30.72 -5.82 14.39
C GLU A 10 29.62 -5.42 13.41
N PHE A 11 28.46 -6.08 13.48
CA PHE A 11 27.30 -5.77 12.66
C PHE A 11 26.04 -5.75 13.52
N ASP A 12 25.11 -4.86 13.19
CA ASP A 12 23.79 -4.84 13.82
C ASP A 12 22.84 -5.80 13.08
N ALA A 13 22.68 -7.02 13.62
CA ALA A 13 21.79 -8.04 13.08
C ALA A 13 20.34 -7.55 12.82
N GLN A 14 19.85 -6.59 13.60
CA GLN A 14 18.49 -6.05 13.51
C GLN A 14 18.40 -4.96 12.45
N ASN A 15 19.46 -4.15 12.29
CA ASN A 15 19.48 -3.01 11.37
C ASN A 15 20.13 -3.32 10.02
N GLU A 16 21.01 -4.30 9.91
CA GLU A 16 21.79 -4.55 8.69
C GLU A 16 21.26 -5.75 7.89
N TYR A 17 20.61 -6.70 8.55
CA TYR A 17 20.13 -7.93 7.92
C TYR A 17 18.63 -8.15 8.11
N THR A 18 17.96 -8.62 7.06
CA THR A 18 16.51 -8.88 7.10
C THR A 18 16.17 -10.13 7.91
N ARG A 19 17.11 -11.09 8.06
CA ARG A 19 17.00 -12.30 8.90
C ARG A 19 18.38 -12.81 9.31
N VAL A 20 18.53 -13.16 10.59
CA VAL A 20 19.59 -14.04 11.10
C VAL A 20 18.99 -15.43 11.30
N SER A 21 19.66 -16.47 10.81
CA SER A 21 19.19 -17.85 10.91
C SER A 21 20.16 -18.69 11.73
N PHE A 22 19.62 -19.51 12.62
CA PHE A 22 20.38 -20.45 13.44
C PHE A 22 20.21 -21.85 12.87
N ASP A 23 21.30 -22.59 12.69
CA ASP A 23 21.23 -24.01 12.34
C ASP A 23 21.03 -24.85 13.60
N PHE A 24 19.79 -25.24 13.86
CA PHE A 24 19.41 -25.99 15.07
C PHE A 24 19.74 -27.49 15.01
N ARG A 25 20.43 -28.00 13.97
CA ARG A 25 20.62 -29.45 13.77
C ARG A 25 21.74 -30.11 14.57
N GLY A 26 22.37 -29.40 15.51
CA GLY A 26 23.13 -30.02 16.61
C GLY A 26 24.29 -30.93 16.20
N GLN A 27 25.49 -30.37 16.15
CA GLN A 27 26.76 -30.88 16.72
C GLN A 27 27.94 -29.97 16.35
N ASP A 28 27.73 -29.02 15.43
CA ASP A 28 28.60 -27.87 15.10
C ASP A 28 27.74 -26.61 14.86
N ALA A 29 27.03 -26.14 15.89
CA ALA A 29 26.13 -24.99 15.77
C ALA A 29 26.93 -23.68 15.85
N ASP A 30 27.13 -23.01 14.72
CA ASP A 30 27.76 -21.70 14.63
C ASP A 30 26.74 -20.62 14.21
N LEU A 31 26.98 -19.37 14.62
CA LEU A 31 26.14 -18.23 14.28
C LEU A 31 26.43 -17.83 12.84
N MET A 32 25.71 -18.42 11.90
CA MET A 32 25.82 -18.06 10.50
C MET A 32 25.01 -16.79 10.22
N LEU A 33 25.73 -15.71 9.93
CA LEU A 33 25.23 -14.61 9.09
C LEU A 33 24.91 -15.16 7.70
N ASN A 34 23.76 -15.80 7.56
CA ASN A 34 23.21 -16.29 6.30
C ASN A 34 24.23 -16.95 5.33
N GLY A 35 25.26 -17.63 5.84
CA GLY A 35 26.30 -18.24 5.01
C GLY A 35 25.88 -19.57 4.39
N ARG A 36 24.87 -20.24 4.96
CA ARG A 36 24.41 -21.59 4.54
C ARG A 36 23.24 -21.62 3.58
N THR A 37 22.62 -20.49 3.31
CA THR A 37 21.94 -20.32 2.04
C THR A 37 23.00 -19.74 1.11
N ARG A 38 23.61 -20.56 0.26
CA ARG A 38 24.06 -20.07 -1.06
C ARG A 38 22.94 -20.39 -2.06
N PRO A 39 21.74 -19.76 -2.07
CA PRO A 39 21.23 -19.41 -3.37
C PRO A 39 22.28 -18.43 -3.90
N ARG A 40 22.55 -18.49 -5.19
CA ARG A 40 23.28 -17.39 -5.84
C ARG A 40 22.49 -16.11 -5.52
N TYR A 41 22.89 -15.36 -4.50
CA TYR A 41 22.27 -14.13 -4.01
C TYR A 41 22.57 -12.94 -4.93
N TYR A 42 22.52 -13.20 -6.23
CA TYR A 42 22.73 -12.23 -7.29
C TYR A 42 21.42 -11.88 -8.03
N ASN A 43 20.29 -12.49 -7.62
CA ASN A 43 19.00 -12.29 -8.28
C ASN A 43 17.90 -11.84 -7.30
N ALA A 44 17.20 -10.78 -7.66
CA ALA A 44 16.14 -10.08 -6.92
C ALA A 44 14.88 -10.90 -6.57
N LEU A 45 14.85 -12.21 -6.83
CA LEU A 45 13.65 -13.05 -6.64
C LEU A 45 13.45 -13.57 -5.19
N TYR A 46 14.45 -13.41 -4.31
CA TYR A 46 14.47 -14.08 -2.99
C TYR A 46 14.28 -13.15 -1.77
N ASN A 47 14.31 -11.82 -1.94
CA ASN A 47 14.01 -10.86 -0.88
C ASN A 47 12.54 -10.40 -0.97
N ARG A 48 11.62 -11.13 -0.31
CA ARG A 48 10.19 -10.77 -0.26
C ARG A 48 9.74 -10.31 1.14
N GLY A 49 10.60 -9.60 1.86
CA GLY A 49 10.27 -9.00 3.15
C GLY A 49 10.68 -7.54 3.19
N GLY A 50 10.07 -6.74 4.07
CA GLY A 50 10.53 -5.38 4.39
C GLY A 50 10.89 -5.29 5.86
N ILE A 51 11.77 -4.35 6.22
CA ILE A 51 12.10 -4.02 7.60
C ILE A 51 11.38 -2.73 7.95
N LEU A 52 10.53 -2.77 8.97
CA LEU A 52 9.81 -1.60 9.45
C LEU A 52 10.79 -0.59 10.05
N VAL A 53 10.78 0.63 9.54
CA VAL A 53 11.51 1.76 10.13
C VAL A 53 10.69 2.25 11.31
N ARG A 54 11.04 1.85 12.54
CA ARG A 54 10.21 2.11 13.74
C ARG A 54 9.89 3.59 13.94
N ASP A 55 10.87 4.46 13.74
CA ASP A 55 10.72 5.91 13.92
C ASP A 55 9.84 6.58 12.85
N SER A 56 9.51 5.87 11.77
CA SER A 56 8.57 6.35 10.75
C SER A 56 7.10 6.15 11.11
N LEU A 57 6.83 5.31 12.12
CA LEU A 57 5.47 5.01 12.57
C LEU A 57 4.83 6.26 13.16
N ARG A 58 3.68 6.63 12.62
CA ARG A 58 2.91 7.76 13.14
C ARG A 58 1.42 7.44 13.09
N ALA A 59 0.72 7.81 14.15
CA ALA A 59 -0.72 7.85 14.21
C ALA A 59 -1.14 9.12 14.95
N GLU A 60 -2.08 9.88 14.40
CA GLU A 60 -2.58 11.11 15.01
C GLU A 60 -4.05 11.29 14.66
N ASN A 61 -4.80 11.93 15.55
CA ASN A 61 -6.19 12.32 15.33
C ASN A 61 -6.30 13.84 15.47
N ARG A 62 -7.17 14.45 14.66
CA ARG A 62 -7.51 15.87 14.76
C ARG A 62 -9.02 16.03 14.75
N PRO A 63 -9.60 16.89 15.61
CA PRO A 63 -11.03 17.15 15.58
C PRO A 63 -11.50 17.61 14.20
N SER A 64 -12.61 17.03 13.71
CA SER A 64 -13.20 17.47 12.45
C SER A 64 -13.98 18.78 12.64
N THR A 65 -13.29 19.91 12.46
CA THR A 65 -13.96 21.22 12.47
C THR A 65 -14.77 21.40 11.19
N GLY A 66 -16.04 21.78 11.31
CA GLY A 66 -16.93 22.06 10.18
C GLY A 66 -17.72 20.87 9.61
N SER A 67 -17.48 19.64 10.09
CA SER A 67 -18.21 18.44 9.62
C SER A 67 -19.64 18.30 10.17
N GLY A 68 -19.91 18.91 11.32
CA GLY A 68 -21.12 18.64 12.12
C GLY A 68 -21.14 17.25 12.78
N LEU A 69 -20.11 16.42 12.53
CA LEU A 69 -19.93 15.10 13.13
C LEU A 69 -19.05 15.22 14.38
N LYS A 70 -19.29 14.36 15.37
CA LYS A 70 -18.46 14.25 16.59
C LYS A 70 -17.25 13.32 16.42
N ASN A 71 -16.83 13.09 15.17
CA ASN A 71 -15.72 12.18 14.85
C ASN A 71 -14.46 13.00 14.54
N ASP A 72 -13.31 12.39 14.75
CA ASP A 72 -12.02 12.98 14.36
C ASP A 72 -11.63 12.55 12.95
N ASP A 73 -10.79 13.35 12.31
CA ASP A 73 -9.97 12.92 11.18
C ASP A 73 -8.72 12.21 11.72
N SER A 74 -8.35 11.07 11.15
CA SER A 74 -7.20 10.27 11.59
C SER A 74 -6.14 10.18 10.50
N PHE A 75 -4.87 10.27 10.89
CA PHE A 75 -3.73 10.03 10.01
C PHE A 75 -2.89 8.85 10.50
N GLY A 76 -2.36 8.09 9.55
CA GLY A 76 -1.46 6.96 9.80
C GLY A 76 -0.28 6.98 8.82
N GLN A 77 0.90 6.57 9.28
CA GLN A 77 2.09 6.43 8.44
C GLN A 77 2.96 5.25 8.90
N PHE A 78 3.58 4.58 7.92
CA PHE A 78 4.71 3.69 8.14
C PHE A 78 5.64 3.69 6.94
N THR A 79 6.90 3.31 7.18
CA THR A 79 7.91 3.08 6.16
C THR A 79 8.55 1.71 6.34
N PHE A 80 8.62 0.94 5.25
CA PHE A 80 9.48 -0.23 5.15
C PHE A 80 10.71 0.11 4.31
N ARG A 81 11.89 -0.26 4.80
CA ARG A 81 13.09 -0.37 3.97
C ARG A 81 13.30 -1.81 3.53
N ASN A 82 14.13 -1.99 2.53
CA ASN A 82 14.44 -3.27 1.90
C ASN A 82 13.21 -4.00 1.34
N TYR A 83 12.13 -3.27 1.04
CA TYR A 83 10.86 -3.85 0.60
C TYR A 83 10.98 -4.30 -0.86
N PHE A 84 10.93 -5.62 -1.11
CA PHE A 84 11.13 -6.27 -2.43
C PHE A 84 12.48 -6.04 -3.14
N GLY A 85 13.31 -5.11 -2.67
CA GLY A 85 14.69 -4.89 -3.13
C GLY A 85 15.57 -4.43 -1.97
N ALA A 86 16.84 -4.83 -1.93
CA ALA A 86 17.70 -4.72 -0.74
C ALA A 86 18.01 -3.29 -0.27
N ARG A 87 17.61 -2.27 -1.05
CA ARG A 87 17.71 -0.84 -0.69
C ARG A 87 16.47 -0.05 -1.09
N SER A 88 15.40 -0.74 -1.46
CA SER A 88 14.15 -0.06 -1.80
C SER A 88 13.46 0.45 -0.54
N VAL A 89 12.73 1.54 -0.65
CA VAL A 89 11.94 2.11 0.45
C VAL A 89 10.49 2.22 0.03
N TRP A 90 9.57 1.78 0.88
CA TRP A 90 8.14 1.97 0.71
C TRP A 90 7.58 2.74 1.89
N THR A 91 6.97 3.90 1.64
CA THR A 91 6.23 4.67 2.63
C THR A 91 4.76 4.68 2.27
N ARG A 92 3.89 4.36 3.23
CA ARG A 92 2.44 4.54 3.11
C ARG A 92 1.98 5.58 4.12
N GLN A 93 1.17 6.51 3.65
CA GLN A 93 0.49 7.52 4.44
C GLN A 93 -1.01 7.44 4.16
N THR A 94 -1.81 7.56 5.20
CA THR A 94 -3.27 7.41 5.12
C THR A 94 -3.95 8.51 5.91
N VAL A 95 -5.02 9.08 5.35
CA VAL A 95 -5.98 9.93 6.07
C VAL A 95 -7.33 9.25 6.01
N LEU A 96 -7.93 9.00 7.18
CA LEU A 96 -9.33 8.61 7.33
C LEU A 96 -10.10 9.85 7.79
N THR A 97 -11.00 10.34 6.95
CA THR A 97 -11.84 11.50 7.27
C THR A 97 -12.99 11.10 8.21
N ALA A 98 -13.54 12.07 8.94
CA ALA A 98 -14.72 11.88 9.79
C ALA A 98 -15.96 11.37 9.02
N GLU A 99 -16.03 11.68 7.73
CA GLU A 99 -17.04 11.23 6.76
C GLU A 99 -16.85 9.76 6.35
N GLY A 100 -15.71 9.14 6.70
CA GLY A 100 -15.38 7.75 6.41
C GLY A 100 -14.63 7.54 5.10
N PHE A 101 -14.14 8.60 4.45
CA PHE A 101 -13.28 8.47 3.26
C PHE A 101 -11.85 8.15 3.67
N LEU A 102 -11.26 7.12 3.06
CA LEU A 102 -9.87 6.74 3.28
C LEU A 102 -9.03 7.16 2.07
N VAL A 103 -8.12 8.10 2.26
CA VAL A 103 -7.16 8.57 1.26
C VAL A 103 -5.80 7.97 1.57
N VAL A 104 -5.19 7.29 0.59
CA VAL A 104 -3.93 6.56 0.75
C VAL A 104 -2.92 7.03 -0.27
N ARG A 105 -1.78 7.52 0.22
CA ARG A 105 -0.60 7.86 -0.56
C ARG A 105 0.47 6.79 -0.33
N ASP A 106 0.87 6.11 -1.40
CA ASP A 106 2.01 5.20 -1.41
C ASP A 106 3.16 5.84 -2.16
N CYS A 107 4.37 5.80 -1.60
CA CYS A 107 5.60 6.19 -2.28
C CYS A 107 6.59 5.02 -2.22
N TYR A 108 7.04 4.55 -3.38
CA TYR A 108 8.05 3.51 -3.48
C TYR A 108 9.29 4.04 -4.18
N GLU A 109 10.42 3.97 -3.50
CA GLU A 109 11.74 4.26 -4.04
C GLU A 109 12.43 2.93 -4.40
N PRO A 110 12.50 2.60 -5.70
CA PRO A 110 13.13 1.36 -6.16
C PRO A 110 14.66 1.44 -6.12
N CYS A 111 15.31 0.36 -5.72
CA CYS A 111 16.75 0.17 -5.88
C CYS A 111 17.10 -0.49 -7.24
N PRO A 112 18.39 -0.53 -7.64
CA PRO A 112 18.83 -1.14 -8.91
C PRO A 112 18.36 -2.58 -9.12
N ASP A 113 18.25 -3.38 -8.05
CA ASP A 113 17.83 -4.78 -8.13
C ASP A 113 16.41 -4.99 -8.69
N VAL A 114 15.55 -3.96 -8.56
CA VAL A 114 14.14 -4.00 -9.01
C VAL A 114 13.89 -3.01 -10.14
N ASP A 115 14.95 -2.57 -10.83
CA ASP A 115 14.79 -1.72 -12.02
C ASP A 115 13.97 -2.43 -13.09
N ALA A 116 13.09 -1.69 -13.75
CA ALA A 116 12.14 -2.18 -14.75
C ALA A 116 11.13 -3.23 -14.26
N TYR A 117 11.02 -3.46 -12.95
CA TYR A 117 9.96 -4.32 -12.40
C TYR A 117 8.59 -3.66 -12.58
N VAL A 118 7.54 -4.47 -12.50
CA VAL A 118 6.16 -3.98 -12.45
C VAL A 118 5.70 -4.00 -10.99
N ALA A 119 5.33 -2.85 -10.46
CA ALA A 119 4.86 -2.69 -9.09
C ALA A 119 3.49 -1.99 -9.06
N ALA A 120 2.68 -2.32 -8.07
CA ALA A 120 1.38 -1.68 -7.84
C ALA A 120 0.98 -1.80 -6.36
N PRO A 121 0.26 -0.82 -5.80
CA PRO A 121 -0.62 -1.10 -4.67
C PRO A 121 -1.74 -2.02 -5.15
N CYS A 122 -1.99 -3.08 -4.38
CA CYS A 122 -3.02 -4.07 -4.65
C CYS A 122 -4.13 -3.96 -3.61
N TRP A 123 -5.36 -3.74 -4.07
CA TRP A 123 -6.56 -3.70 -3.22
C TRP A 123 -7.43 -4.91 -3.52
N MET A 124 -7.70 -5.73 -2.52
CA MET A 124 -8.58 -6.89 -2.68
C MET A 124 -10.02 -6.50 -2.39
N LEU A 125 -10.84 -6.45 -3.43
CA LEU A 125 -12.27 -6.13 -3.35
C LEU A 125 -13.11 -7.40 -3.47
N LYS A 126 -14.28 -7.41 -2.82
CA LYS A 126 -15.29 -8.44 -3.07
C LYS A 126 -15.81 -8.27 -4.50
N ALA A 127 -15.94 -9.36 -5.23
CA ALA A 127 -16.41 -9.32 -6.60
C ALA A 127 -17.94 -9.51 -6.66
N GLU A 128 -18.60 -8.62 -7.38
CA GLU A 128 -19.95 -8.77 -7.91
C GLU A 128 -19.89 -8.39 -9.39
N GLY A 129 -20.46 -9.21 -10.29
CA GLY A 129 -20.49 -8.91 -11.72
C GLY A 129 -19.17 -9.16 -12.47
N GLU A 130 -19.02 -8.50 -13.62
CA GLU A 130 -17.91 -8.71 -14.55
C GLU A 130 -16.60 -8.05 -14.10
N VAL A 131 -15.47 -8.65 -14.50
CA VAL A 131 -14.14 -8.08 -14.28
C VAL A 131 -13.89 -6.97 -15.28
N HIS A 132 -13.70 -5.75 -14.81
CA HIS A 132 -13.23 -4.66 -15.67
C HIS A 132 -11.71 -4.76 -15.83
N ARG A 133 -11.29 -5.38 -16.94
CA ARG A 133 -9.87 -5.65 -17.20
C ARG A 133 -9.09 -4.39 -17.60
N ASP A 134 -9.75 -3.42 -18.24
CA ASP A 134 -9.08 -2.24 -18.81
C ASP A 134 -9.87 -0.92 -18.61
N GLY A 135 -9.13 0.19 -18.46
CA GLY A 135 -9.54 1.53 -18.86
C GLY A 135 -10.30 2.40 -17.84
N ARG A 136 -10.78 1.85 -16.74
CA ARG A 136 -11.39 2.64 -15.64
C ARG A 136 -10.41 2.78 -14.49
N ASN A 137 -10.34 3.98 -13.93
CA ASN A 137 -9.54 4.28 -12.75
C ASN A 137 -10.35 4.22 -11.45
N TRP A 138 -11.58 3.69 -11.51
CA TRP A 138 -12.44 3.50 -10.36
C TRP A 138 -13.17 2.17 -10.44
N PHE A 139 -13.45 1.58 -9.27
CA PHE A 139 -13.99 0.25 -9.12
C PHE A 139 -14.94 0.23 -7.92
N ASP A 140 -16.15 -0.27 -8.11
CA ASP A 140 -17.10 -0.44 -7.03
C ASP A 140 -17.08 -1.88 -6.50
N ALA A 141 -17.41 -2.04 -5.22
CA ALA A 141 -17.56 -3.33 -4.61
C ALA A 141 -18.60 -3.28 -3.49
N PRO A 142 -19.39 -4.35 -3.28
CA PRO A 142 -20.24 -4.48 -2.12
C PRO A 142 -19.41 -4.57 -0.83
N ALA A 143 -19.96 -4.12 0.30
CA ALA A 143 -19.44 -4.53 1.59
C ALA A 143 -19.47 -6.07 1.72
N ARG A 144 -18.49 -6.62 2.43
CA ARG A 144 -18.45 -8.07 2.72
C ARG A 144 -19.59 -8.46 3.65
N ASP A 145 -19.70 -7.70 4.73
CA ASP A 145 -20.71 -7.87 5.77
C ASP A 145 -21.54 -6.63 5.93
N HIS A 146 -22.74 -6.84 6.46
CA HIS A 146 -23.70 -5.80 6.76
C HIS A 146 -24.05 -5.91 8.23
N SER A 147 -23.90 -4.80 8.96
CA SER A 147 -24.18 -4.81 10.39
C SER A 147 -25.68 -4.67 10.63
N TRP A 148 -26.21 -5.38 11.64
CA TRP A 148 -27.66 -5.43 11.95
C TRP A 148 -28.34 -4.08 12.18
N TRP A 149 -27.57 -3.04 12.53
CA TRP A 149 -28.04 -1.67 12.80
C TRP A 149 -27.98 -0.75 11.56
N GLN A 150 -27.44 -1.22 10.44
CA GLN A 150 -27.40 -0.45 9.20
C GLN A 150 -28.72 -0.63 8.43
N ASN A 151 -29.47 0.46 8.23
CA ASN A 151 -30.75 0.41 7.53
C ASN A 151 -30.61 0.30 6.00
N ARG A 152 -29.39 0.38 5.47
CA ARG A 152 -29.06 0.27 4.05
C ARG A 152 -27.80 -0.54 3.87
N LYS A 153 -27.73 -1.30 2.77
CA LYS A 153 -26.49 -1.96 2.34
C LYS A 153 -25.46 -0.90 1.97
N LYS A 154 -24.20 -1.19 2.25
CA LYS A 154 -23.07 -0.31 1.92
C LYS A 154 -22.24 -0.91 0.79
N ARG A 155 -21.71 -0.02 -0.04
CA ARG A 155 -20.70 -0.31 -1.06
C ARG A 155 -19.48 0.57 -0.82
N VAL A 156 -18.37 0.23 -1.44
CA VAL A 156 -17.15 1.05 -1.46
C VAL A 156 -16.73 1.30 -2.90
N LEU A 157 -16.43 2.55 -3.21
CA LEU A 157 -15.77 2.94 -4.45
C LEU A 157 -14.28 3.08 -4.16
N LEU A 158 -13.45 2.31 -4.85
CA LEU A 158 -12.01 2.52 -4.92
C LEU A 158 -11.69 3.34 -6.16
N TYR A 159 -11.20 4.56 -5.97
CA TYR A 159 -10.72 5.44 -7.02
C TYR A 159 -9.18 5.49 -6.97
N LEU A 160 -8.54 5.22 -8.09
CA LEU A 160 -7.09 5.25 -8.27
C LEU A 160 -6.74 6.49 -9.10
N HIS A 161 -5.80 7.29 -8.62
CA HIS A 161 -5.35 8.48 -9.34
C HIS A 161 -4.75 8.09 -10.71
N PRO A 162 -5.28 8.61 -11.83
CA PRO A 162 -4.69 8.38 -13.15
C PRO A 162 -3.41 9.20 -13.27
N GLY A 163 -2.29 8.51 -13.46
CA GLY A 163 -0.96 9.11 -13.58
C GLY A 163 -0.25 8.63 -14.84
N GLN A 164 0.75 9.39 -15.29
CA GLN A 164 1.54 9.01 -16.46
C GLN A 164 2.20 7.65 -16.26
N GLY A 165 2.01 6.74 -17.23
CA GLY A 165 2.61 5.40 -17.18
C GLY A 165 1.90 4.41 -16.24
N LEU A 166 0.81 4.80 -15.58
CA LEU A 166 0.00 3.89 -14.79
C LEU A 166 -0.99 3.14 -15.68
N MET A 167 -1.08 1.83 -15.47
CA MET A 167 -2.12 0.99 -16.04
C MET A 167 -2.98 0.40 -14.93
N MET A 168 -4.29 0.61 -15.02
CA MET A 168 -5.24 0.15 -14.01
C MET A 168 -6.02 -1.05 -14.50
N GLY A 169 -6.43 -1.91 -13.57
CA GLY A 169 -7.26 -3.05 -13.90
C GLY A 169 -7.57 -3.93 -12.69
N GLN A 170 -8.29 -5.01 -12.98
CA GLN A 170 -8.65 -6.04 -12.02
C GLN A 170 -8.21 -7.42 -12.48
N LEU A 171 -7.77 -8.23 -11.52
CA LEU A 171 -7.53 -9.66 -11.69
C LEU A 171 -8.45 -10.46 -10.78
N ALA A 172 -9.22 -11.38 -11.34
CA ALA A 172 -10.08 -12.25 -10.56
C ALA A 172 -9.29 -13.35 -9.84
N HIS A 173 -9.61 -13.56 -8.56
CA HIS A 173 -9.11 -14.65 -7.76
C HIS A 173 -10.24 -15.60 -7.40
N ARG A 174 -10.00 -16.90 -7.59
CA ARG A 174 -10.92 -17.96 -7.15
C ARG A 174 -10.91 -18.15 -5.64
N VAL A 175 -9.76 -17.90 -5.01
CA VAL A 175 -9.52 -18.04 -3.56
C VAL A 175 -8.47 -17.02 -3.11
N SER A 176 -8.68 -16.44 -1.95
CA SER A 176 -7.64 -15.77 -1.15
C SER A 176 -7.39 -16.65 0.07
N ALA A 177 -6.14 -16.78 0.50
CA ALA A 177 -5.76 -17.65 1.62
C ALA A 177 -6.49 -17.30 2.93
N ASP A 178 -6.94 -16.05 3.07
CA ASP A 178 -7.59 -15.52 4.27
C ASP A 178 -9.11 -15.31 4.11
N ILE A 179 -9.67 -15.55 2.91
CA ILE A 179 -11.06 -15.26 2.59
C ILE A 179 -11.70 -16.54 2.03
N GLN A 180 -12.27 -17.32 2.94
CA GLN A 180 -12.83 -18.66 2.64
C GLN A 180 -14.15 -18.67 1.86
N SER A 181 -14.72 -17.52 1.46
CA SER A 181 -15.93 -17.51 0.64
C SER A 181 -16.06 -16.24 -0.22
N GLY A 182 -16.40 -16.44 -1.49
CA GLY A 182 -16.77 -15.39 -2.44
C GLY A 182 -15.67 -15.03 -3.45
N ALA A 183 -16.09 -14.81 -4.70
CA ALA A 183 -15.23 -14.25 -5.73
C ALA A 183 -14.64 -12.92 -5.25
N SER A 184 -13.35 -12.69 -5.50
CA SER A 184 -12.67 -11.46 -5.12
C SER A 184 -11.78 -11.00 -6.28
N HIS A 185 -11.67 -9.69 -6.46
CA HIS A 185 -10.83 -9.09 -7.49
C HIS A 185 -9.68 -8.32 -6.82
N THR A 186 -8.45 -8.60 -7.24
CA THR A 186 -7.33 -7.71 -6.95
C THR A 186 -7.38 -6.56 -7.93
N THR A 187 -7.54 -5.36 -7.41
CA THR A 187 -7.56 -4.11 -8.17
C THR A 187 -6.20 -3.43 -8.01
N PHE A 188 -5.63 -2.93 -9.10
CA PHE A 188 -4.28 -2.38 -9.10
C PHE A 188 -4.15 -1.15 -9.99
N ALA A 189 -3.15 -0.33 -9.70
CA ALA A 189 -2.58 0.68 -10.60
C ALA A 189 -1.10 0.37 -10.80
N ARG A 190 -0.76 -0.40 -11.84
CA ARG A 190 0.61 -0.88 -12.06
C ARG A 190 1.45 0.13 -12.81
N ALA A 191 2.71 0.24 -12.42
CA ALA A 191 3.75 1.04 -13.07
C ALA A 191 4.97 0.17 -13.33
N THR A 192 5.71 0.46 -14.40
CA THR A 192 7.08 -0.02 -14.54
C THR A 192 7.99 0.92 -13.74
N ILE A 193 8.55 0.43 -12.64
CA ILE A 193 9.38 1.22 -11.72
C ILE A 193 10.81 1.34 -12.26
N LYS A 194 11.46 2.46 -11.94
CA LYS A 194 12.83 2.76 -12.38
C LYS A 194 13.71 3.13 -11.19
N ALA A 195 14.83 2.44 -11.02
CA ALA A 195 15.75 2.63 -9.92
C ALA A 195 16.13 4.11 -9.72
N GLY A 196 16.11 4.56 -8.46
CA GLY A 196 16.39 5.95 -8.08
C GLY A 196 15.32 6.96 -8.50
N ARG A 197 14.18 6.52 -9.05
CA ARG A 197 13.01 7.37 -9.33
C ARG A 197 11.83 6.91 -8.48
N PRO A 198 11.44 7.68 -7.45
CA PRO A 198 10.27 7.36 -6.65
C PRO A 198 9.01 7.27 -7.52
N GLN A 199 8.21 6.24 -7.29
CA GLN A 199 6.87 6.09 -7.84
C GLN A 199 5.85 6.37 -6.74
N VAL A 200 4.93 7.30 -7.01
CA VAL A 200 3.85 7.65 -6.10
C VAL A 200 2.52 7.13 -6.64
N TRP A 201 1.68 6.58 -5.77
CA TRP A 201 0.30 6.23 -6.06
C TRP A 201 -0.63 6.92 -5.07
N LEU A 202 -1.83 7.24 -5.53
CA LEU A 202 -2.90 7.79 -4.72
C LEU A 202 -4.15 6.94 -4.92
N SER A 203 -4.68 6.39 -3.84
CA SER A 203 -5.92 5.64 -3.79
C SER A 203 -6.91 6.35 -2.87
N VAL A 204 -8.18 6.38 -3.25
CA VAL A 204 -9.26 6.93 -2.42
C VAL A 204 -10.36 5.89 -2.32
N LEU A 205 -10.73 5.53 -1.09
CA LEU A 205 -11.85 4.64 -0.81
C LEU A 205 -12.99 5.47 -0.24
N ARG A 206 -14.12 5.46 -0.94
CA ARG A 206 -15.33 6.18 -0.55
C ARG A 206 -16.46 5.18 -0.29
N PRO A 207 -16.89 4.96 0.96
CA PRO A 207 -18.13 4.23 1.22
C PRO A 207 -19.34 5.01 0.69
N PHE A 208 -20.34 4.28 0.21
CA PHE A 208 -21.60 4.85 -0.29
C PHE A 208 -22.79 3.88 -0.06
N ASP A 209 -24.01 4.39 -0.19
CA ASP A 209 -25.22 3.58 -0.05
C ASP A 209 -25.49 2.77 -1.32
N ASP A 210 -25.88 1.50 -1.14
CA ASP A 210 -26.37 0.67 -2.24
C ASP A 210 -27.56 1.33 -2.95
N GLY A 211 -27.59 1.25 -4.29
CA GLY A 211 -28.56 1.94 -5.13
C GLY A 211 -28.14 3.33 -5.64
N GLN A 212 -27.04 3.91 -5.16
CA GLN A 212 -26.43 5.09 -5.79
C GLN A 212 -25.55 4.67 -6.99
N ASP A 213 -25.45 5.52 -8.01
CA ASP A 213 -24.62 5.26 -9.19
C ASP A 213 -23.12 5.51 -8.88
N ALA A 214 -22.33 4.44 -8.96
CA ALA A 214 -20.89 4.48 -8.72
C ALA A 214 -20.14 5.37 -9.73
N ALA A 215 -20.60 5.45 -10.98
CA ALA A 215 -19.99 6.29 -12.01
C ALA A 215 -20.23 7.77 -11.73
N GLU A 216 -21.43 8.15 -11.31
CA GLU A 216 -21.73 9.53 -10.88
C GLU A 216 -20.91 9.91 -9.65
N ILE A 217 -20.80 9.01 -8.68
CA ILE A 217 -19.93 9.18 -7.50
C ILE A 217 -18.47 9.38 -7.92
N ALA A 218 -17.94 8.54 -8.82
CA ALA A 218 -16.57 8.65 -9.30
C ALA A 218 -16.31 9.96 -10.07
N ALA A 219 -17.30 10.44 -10.83
CA ALA A 219 -17.20 11.70 -11.58
C ALA A 219 -17.08 12.94 -10.67
N THR A 220 -17.50 12.85 -9.41
CA THR A 220 -17.32 13.93 -8.42
C THR A 220 -15.94 13.99 -7.76
N MET A 221 -15.07 13.02 -8.06
CA MET A 221 -13.75 12.90 -7.44
C MET A 221 -12.66 13.49 -8.32
N GLU A 222 -11.83 14.33 -7.71
CA GLU A 222 -10.64 14.86 -8.36
C GLU A 222 -9.41 14.48 -7.55
N THR A 223 -8.36 14.06 -8.24
CA THR A 223 -7.11 13.64 -7.60
C THR A 223 -5.92 14.23 -8.34
N ARG A 224 -4.88 14.59 -7.60
CA ARG A 224 -3.62 15.09 -8.15
C ARG A 224 -2.47 14.57 -7.32
N VAL A 225 -1.38 14.19 -8.00
CA VAL A 225 -0.06 14.02 -7.40
C VAL A 225 0.87 15.00 -8.10
N ASP A 226 1.56 15.86 -7.36
CA ASP A 226 2.51 16.81 -7.94
C ASP A 226 3.93 16.22 -8.07
N GLU A 227 4.85 17.01 -8.63
CA GLU A 227 6.24 16.61 -8.88
C GLU A 227 7.03 16.32 -7.59
N THR A 228 6.62 16.91 -6.46
CA THR A 228 7.21 16.62 -5.15
C THR A 228 6.66 15.32 -4.56
N GLY A 229 5.62 14.76 -5.19
CA GLY A 229 4.88 13.61 -4.73
C GLY A 229 3.82 13.97 -3.70
N ARG A 230 3.44 15.24 -3.51
CA ARG A 230 2.31 15.63 -2.67
C ARG A 230 1.01 15.14 -3.29
N ALA A 231 0.16 14.52 -2.47
CA ALA A 231 -1.12 13.99 -2.90
C ALA A 231 -2.25 14.95 -2.50
N HIS A 232 -3.20 15.16 -3.41
CA HIS A 232 -4.43 15.91 -3.21
C HIS A 232 -5.62 15.08 -3.70
N ALA A 233 -6.68 15.00 -2.89
CA ALA A 233 -7.94 14.36 -3.25
C ALA A 233 -9.12 15.26 -2.85
N ARG A 234 -9.99 15.57 -3.79
CA ARG A 234 -11.28 16.25 -3.57
C ARG A 234 -12.41 15.26 -3.77
N ILE A 235 -13.26 15.13 -2.75
CA ILE A 235 -14.33 14.12 -2.66
C ILE A 235 -15.61 14.87 -2.30
N GLY A 236 -16.33 15.35 -3.33
CA GLY A 236 -17.42 16.31 -3.11
C GLY A 236 -16.88 17.62 -2.52
N PRO A 237 -17.37 18.06 -1.34
CA PRO A 237 -16.87 19.26 -0.67
C PRO A 237 -15.59 19.05 0.14
N ILE A 238 -15.19 17.79 0.39
CA ILE A 238 -14.05 17.48 1.24
C ILE A 238 -12.77 17.50 0.41
N GLU A 239 -11.76 18.23 0.85
CA GLU A 239 -10.42 18.17 0.27
C GLU A 239 -9.42 17.62 1.28
N VAL A 240 -8.55 16.73 0.82
CA VAL A 240 -7.52 16.07 1.61
C VAL A 240 -6.18 16.32 0.95
N THR A 241 -5.19 16.77 1.72
CA THR A 241 -3.79 16.81 1.27
C THR A 241 -2.90 15.95 2.15
N ILE A 242 -1.94 15.27 1.52
CA ILE A 242 -0.90 14.49 2.19
C ILE A 242 0.45 14.85 1.55
N ASP A 243 1.31 15.48 2.33
CA ASP A 243 2.68 15.84 1.94
C ASP A 243 3.63 14.65 2.13
N PRO A 244 4.73 14.56 1.34
CA PRO A 244 5.72 13.49 1.49
C PRO A 244 6.32 13.40 2.89
N ALA A 245 6.51 14.53 3.57
CA ALA A 245 7.01 14.60 4.96
C ALA A 245 5.96 14.16 6.01
N GLY A 246 4.74 13.89 5.58
CA GLY A 246 3.63 13.43 6.40
C GLY A 246 2.69 14.54 6.86
N SER A 247 2.97 15.82 6.64
CA SER A 247 1.96 16.86 6.89
C SER A 247 0.67 16.56 6.12
N TRP A 248 -0.47 16.80 6.75
CA TRP A 248 -1.78 16.52 6.15
C TRP A 248 -2.82 17.52 6.60
N THR A 249 -3.85 17.68 5.77
CA THR A 249 -5.00 18.55 6.04
C THR A 249 -6.27 17.90 5.52
N VAL A 250 -7.39 18.21 6.18
CA VAL A 250 -8.74 17.96 5.70
C VAL A 250 -9.50 19.29 5.78
N THR A 251 -10.07 19.73 4.67
CA THR A 251 -10.92 20.93 4.57
C THR A 251 -12.32 20.55 4.09
N ARG A 252 -13.32 21.34 4.50
CA ARG A 252 -14.75 21.07 4.35
C ARG A 252 -15.51 22.32 3.91
#